data_AF-A0A941A561-F1
#
_entry.id   AF-A0A941A561-F1
#
_cell.length_a   1.000
_cell.length_b   1.000
_cell.length_c   1.000
_cell.angle_alpha   90.00
_cell.angle_beta   90.00
_cell.angle_gamma   90.00
#
_symmetry.space_group_name_H-M   'P 1'
#
loop_
_entity.id
_entity.type
_entity.pdbx_description
1 polymer ?
#
loop_
_entity_poly.entity_id
_entity_poly.type
_entity_poly.pdbx_seq_one_letter_code
_entity_poly.pdbx_strand_id
1 'polypeptide(L)'
;MIFSQYLKNYMVCQRCSVMMLILPVANGVLPNPQGGLVSGAFAVADQNKFVAKVGQDVLVCPWIADEASLYPVGVVARILRVWAQPVSDADGQEHSVSMAMLEGRGHARWNTLHVVDSSIFSSDINLMQLKAKRKEYPAISGAGWLPAGGFTEFRDKTDIVVTVYGTNLEAGREVSIRANLGGLVTEEQAHTIEHGIIRALSTYGLCTPRTLLTEMAKETDELKQSVEWGMRFAMPEVIGRTSTGACGNPMSNLAQFYLTKELIDNVAAGKSVAQSLHDARRSAMSQLTADLGITTTEGIRVLAGLKRGMRHDDTRLKVDTLKKIISRFPFEP
;
A
#
# COMPACT_ATOMS: atom_id res chain seq x y z
N MET A 1 14.36 -5.76 22.10
CA MET A 1 14.90 -7.07 22.52
C MET A 1 14.26 -8.17 21.66
N ILE A 2 14.57 -8.22 20.35
CA ILE A 2 14.23 -9.32 19.41
C ILE A 2 15.28 -9.25 18.28
N PHE A 3 16.48 -9.76 18.49
CA PHE A 3 17.49 -9.98 17.43
C PHE A 3 18.45 -11.05 17.92
N SER A 4 18.00 -12.31 17.97
CA SER A 4 18.87 -13.44 18.34
C SER A 4 18.31 -14.75 17.80
N GLN A 5 18.18 -14.89 16.47
CA GLN A 5 17.96 -16.23 15.91
C GLN A 5 18.41 -16.43 14.45
N TYR A 6 19.47 -15.75 14.00
CA TYR A 6 20.05 -16.03 12.68
C TYR A 6 21.59 -16.05 12.73
N LEU A 7 22.12 -17.12 13.33
CA LEU A 7 23.51 -17.53 13.22
C LEU A 7 23.53 -18.99 12.79
N LYS A 8 23.85 -19.25 11.51
CA LYS A 8 24.69 -20.39 11.13
C LYS A 8 25.13 -20.30 9.66
N ASN A 9 26.45 -20.24 9.52
CA ASN A 9 27.29 -20.66 8.42
C ASN A 9 27.14 -19.91 7.10
N TYR A 10 28.16 -19.12 6.72
CA TYR A 10 28.92 -19.29 5.47
C TYR A 10 30.15 -18.38 5.54
N MET A 11 31.32 -18.98 5.82
CA MET A 11 32.61 -18.42 5.40
C MET A 11 32.83 -18.85 3.94
N VAL A 12 33.25 -17.92 3.08
CA VAL A 12 34.40 -18.04 2.15
C VAL A 12 34.35 -16.96 1.05
N CYS A 13 35.54 -16.42 0.76
CA CYS A 13 36.02 -15.70 -0.43
C CYS A 13 35.86 -14.17 -0.52
N GLN A 14 36.92 -13.49 -0.07
CA GLN A 14 37.27 -12.11 -0.42
C GLN A 14 37.66 -11.99 -1.91
N ARG A 15 36.72 -11.52 -2.73
CA ARG A 15 37.02 -10.51 -3.77
C ARG A 15 36.32 -9.25 -3.30
N CYS A 16 36.97 -8.09 -3.38
CA CYS A 16 36.37 -6.79 -3.01
C CYS A 16 35.24 -6.41 -3.98
N SER A 17 34.12 -7.13 -3.91
CA SER A 17 32.83 -6.66 -4.39
C SER A 17 32.43 -5.52 -3.48
N VAL A 18 32.17 -4.34 -4.03
CA VAL A 18 31.69 -3.19 -3.28
C VAL A 18 30.34 -3.57 -2.67
N MET A 19 30.33 -3.80 -1.35
CA MET A 19 29.09 -4.10 -0.62
C MET A 19 28.28 -2.82 -0.47
N MET A 20 27.07 -2.81 -1.01
CA MET A 20 26.14 -1.69 -0.89
C MET A 20 25.27 -1.86 0.35
N LEU A 21 25.16 -0.80 1.16
CA LEU A 21 24.24 -0.76 2.29
C LEU A 21 22.79 -0.75 1.78
N ILE A 22 21.95 -1.55 2.42
CA ILE A 22 20.52 -1.61 2.18
C ILE A 22 19.80 -0.85 3.30
N LEU A 23 18.96 0.13 2.93
CA LEU A 23 18.15 0.90 3.86
C LEU A 23 16.68 0.49 3.73
N PRO A 24 16.10 -0.20 4.73
CA PRO A 24 14.68 -0.49 4.77
C PRO A 24 13.85 0.78 4.98
N VAL A 25 12.72 0.90 4.27
CA VAL A 25 11.71 1.95 4.50
C VAL A 25 10.34 1.32 4.76
N ALA A 26 9.67 1.73 5.83
CA ALA A 26 8.42 1.11 6.27
C ALA A 26 7.17 1.57 5.49
N ASN A 27 7.24 2.72 4.80
CA ASN A 27 6.10 3.38 4.19
C ASN A 27 6.15 3.41 2.65
N GLY A 28 7.00 2.59 2.03
CA GLY A 28 7.14 2.51 0.56
C GLY A 28 7.64 3.79 -0.13
N VAL A 29 8.02 4.82 0.63
CA VAL A 29 8.51 6.10 0.11
C VAL A 29 9.93 5.93 -0.43
N LEU A 30 10.07 6.10 -1.74
CA LEU A 30 11.35 5.99 -2.45
C LEU A 30 11.64 7.30 -3.21
N PRO A 31 12.91 7.74 -3.29
CA PRO A 31 13.27 8.92 -4.09
C PRO A 31 13.02 8.70 -5.57
N ASN A 32 12.75 9.77 -6.31
CA ASN A 32 12.65 9.69 -7.77
C ASN A 32 13.99 9.16 -8.35
N PRO A 33 14.00 8.09 -9.14
CA PRO A 33 15.22 7.43 -9.61
C PRO A 33 16.08 8.29 -10.56
N GLN A 34 15.58 9.42 -11.04
CA GLN A 34 16.26 10.34 -11.96
C GLN A 34 16.76 11.62 -11.25
N GLY A 35 16.93 11.60 -9.93
CA GLY A 35 17.56 12.68 -9.16
C GLY A 35 16.68 13.38 -8.14
N GLY A 36 15.49 12.85 -7.80
CA GLY A 36 14.62 13.51 -6.83
C GLY A 36 15.06 13.33 -5.38
N LEU A 37 14.80 14.35 -4.57
CA LEU A 37 15.15 14.41 -3.16
C LEU A 37 14.01 13.92 -2.27
N VAL A 38 14.35 13.07 -1.31
CA VAL A 38 13.44 12.72 -0.21
C VAL A 38 14.17 12.79 1.12
N SER A 39 13.45 13.16 2.17
CA SER A 39 13.95 13.11 3.54
C SER A 39 13.11 12.13 4.35
N GLY A 40 13.76 11.36 5.21
CA GLY A 40 13.08 10.34 6.02
C GLY A 40 13.81 10.08 7.33
N ALA A 41 13.06 9.53 8.28
CA ALA A 41 13.58 8.97 9.52
C ALA A 41 14.05 7.53 9.27
N PHE A 42 15.25 7.19 9.74
CA PHE A 42 15.82 5.85 9.60
C PHE A 42 16.22 5.31 10.97
N ALA A 43 15.79 4.08 11.26
CA ALA A 43 16.21 3.35 12.44
C ALA A 43 17.62 2.78 12.21
N VAL A 44 18.64 3.57 12.54
CA VAL A 44 20.05 3.15 12.49
C VAL A 44 20.59 2.95 13.91
N ALA A 45 21.28 1.83 14.13
CA ALA A 45 21.81 1.47 15.45
C ALA A 45 22.93 2.39 15.92
N ASP A 46 23.66 3.02 15.00
CA ASP A 46 24.77 3.93 15.30
C ASP A 46 24.72 5.13 14.33
N GLN A 47 24.35 6.29 14.87
CA GLN A 47 24.23 7.52 14.09
C GLN A 47 25.58 7.99 13.53
N ASN A 48 26.68 7.79 14.24
CA ASN A 48 28.00 8.22 13.77
C ASN A 48 28.45 7.38 12.57
N LYS A 49 28.21 6.06 12.62
CA LYS A 49 28.42 5.18 11.46
C LYS A 49 27.57 5.59 10.27
N PHE A 50 26.33 6.04 10.50
CA PHE A 50 25.45 6.47 9.42
C PHE A 50 25.89 7.82 8.81
N VAL A 51 26.30 8.79 9.63
CA VAL A 51 26.90 10.05 9.16
C VAL A 51 28.15 9.80 8.32
N ALA A 52 28.99 8.82 8.69
CA ALA A 52 30.16 8.44 7.91
C ALA A 52 29.84 7.86 6.51
N LYS A 53 28.57 7.56 6.22
CA LYS A 53 28.09 7.11 4.91
C LYS A 53 27.64 8.25 3.98
N VAL A 54 27.67 9.51 4.42
CA VAL A 54 27.37 10.65 3.55
C VAL A 54 28.28 10.62 2.30
N GLY A 55 27.68 10.85 1.14
CA GLY A 55 28.32 10.75 -0.18
C GLY A 55 28.34 9.33 -0.78
N GLN A 56 28.01 8.29 -0.01
CA GLN A 56 27.93 6.91 -0.50
C GLN A 56 26.56 6.61 -1.10
N ASP A 57 26.55 5.69 -2.06
CA ASP A 57 25.32 5.15 -2.64
C ASP A 57 24.81 3.99 -1.77
N VAL A 58 23.50 3.94 -1.57
CA VAL A 58 22.77 2.93 -0.81
C VAL A 58 21.58 2.45 -1.63
N LEU A 59 21.08 1.25 -1.34
CA LEU A 59 19.83 0.78 -1.94
C LEU A 59 18.70 0.89 -0.92
N VAL A 60 17.73 1.76 -1.21
CA VAL A 60 16.54 1.95 -0.38
C VAL A 60 15.48 0.95 -0.82
N CYS A 61 15.03 0.08 0.09
CA CYS A 61 14.07 -0.99 -0.20
C CYS A 61 12.86 -0.93 0.74
N PRO A 62 11.64 -1.18 0.24
CA PRO A 62 10.46 -1.31 1.09
C PRO A 62 10.56 -2.49 2.07
N TRP A 63 10.19 -2.25 3.31
CA TRP A 63 9.94 -3.29 4.31
C TRP A 63 8.47 -3.67 4.32
N ILE A 64 8.19 -4.95 4.12
CA ILE A 64 6.83 -5.50 4.04
C ILE A 64 6.46 -6.02 5.42
N ALA A 65 5.72 -5.21 6.18
CA ALA A 65 5.41 -5.48 7.58
C ALA A 65 4.73 -6.85 7.79
N ASP A 66 3.71 -7.16 6.98
CA ASP A 66 2.95 -8.41 7.07
C ASP A 66 3.79 -9.66 6.82
N GLU A 67 4.81 -9.53 5.97
CA GLU A 67 5.71 -10.63 5.60
C GLU A 67 6.96 -10.66 6.48
N ALA A 68 7.16 -9.65 7.34
CA ALA A 68 8.39 -9.37 8.08
C ALA A 68 9.63 -9.53 7.18
N SER A 69 9.55 -9.01 5.95
CA SER A 69 10.53 -9.24 4.90
C SER A 69 10.88 -7.96 4.16
N LEU A 70 12.08 -7.91 3.60
CA LEU A 70 12.51 -6.80 2.76
C LEU A 70 12.17 -7.12 1.29
N TYR A 71 11.55 -6.17 0.59
CA TYR A 71 11.28 -6.34 -0.83
C TYR A 71 12.58 -6.24 -1.65
N PRO A 72 12.80 -7.12 -2.65
CA PRO A 72 14.07 -7.20 -3.36
C PRO A 72 14.37 -6.05 -4.33
N VAL A 73 13.39 -5.19 -4.63
CA VAL A 73 13.53 -4.10 -5.58
C VAL A 73 13.34 -2.77 -4.87
N GLY A 74 14.18 -1.80 -5.22
CA GLY A 74 14.18 -0.49 -4.60
C GLY A 74 14.82 0.57 -5.50
N VAL A 75 15.25 1.67 -4.89
CA VAL A 75 15.96 2.76 -5.57
C VAL A 75 17.35 2.90 -4.98
N VAL A 76 18.38 2.84 -5.85
CA VAL A 76 19.72 3.29 -5.49
C VAL A 76 19.65 4.78 -5.27
N ALA A 77 20.13 5.25 -4.12
CA ALA A 77 20.13 6.65 -3.77
C ALA A 77 21.47 7.03 -3.13
N ARG A 78 21.85 8.30 -3.27
CA ARG A 78 23.01 8.85 -2.58
C ARG A 78 22.57 9.52 -1.29
N ILE A 79 23.29 9.25 -0.20
CA ILE A 79 23.11 9.97 1.05
C ILE A 79 23.74 11.35 0.90
N LEU A 80 22.92 12.40 0.86
CA LEU A 80 23.41 13.79 0.78
C LEU A 80 23.70 14.37 2.15
N ARG A 81 22.87 14.04 3.13
CA ARG A 81 22.96 14.59 4.49
C ARG A 81 22.35 13.63 5.49
N VAL A 82 22.94 13.57 6.69
CA VAL A 82 22.39 12.90 7.86
C VAL A 82 22.36 13.90 9.01
N TRP A 83 21.30 13.93 9.79
CA TRP A 83 21.19 14.77 10.99
C TRP A 83 20.37 14.08 12.08
N ALA A 84 20.45 14.59 13.31
CA ALA A 84 19.63 14.15 14.42
C ALA A 84 18.39 15.05 14.52
N GLN A 85 17.22 14.44 14.68
CA GLN A 85 15.96 15.14 14.90
C GLN A 85 15.37 14.67 16.24
N PRO A 86 15.17 15.55 17.23
CA PRO A 86 14.45 15.20 18.44
C PRO A 86 12.98 14.95 18.10
N VAL A 87 12.43 13.86 18.60
CA VAL A 87 11.03 13.45 18.47
C VAL A 87 10.53 13.04 19.85
N SER A 88 9.43 13.63 20.30
CA SER A 88 8.81 13.26 21.58
C SER A 88 7.91 12.04 21.40
N ASP A 89 8.00 11.08 22.33
CA ASP A 89 7.02 10.00 22.41
C ASP A 89 5.71 10.45 23.08
N ALA A 90 4.75 9.51 23.20
CA ALA A 90 3.44 9.78 23.79
C ALA A 90 3.49 10.19 25.27
N ASP A 91 4.58 9.84 25.97
CA ASP A 91 4.81 10.18 27.38
C ASP A 91 5.62 11.49 27.52
N GLY A 92 5.92 12.16 26.40
CA GLY A 92 6.66 13.42 26.36
C GLY A 92 8.18 13.25 26.52
N GLN A 93 8.72 12.03 26.47
CA GLN A 93 10.17 11.82 26.47
C GLN A 93 10.75 12.11 25.08
N GLU A 94 11.83 12.87 25.03
CA GLU A 94 12.52 13.18 23.77
C GLU A 94 13.48 12.06 23.38
N HIS A 95 13.30 11.55 22.16
CA HIS A 95 14.18 10.58 21.52
C HIS A 95 14.82 11.21 20.30
N SER A 96 16.13 11.00 20.13
CA SER A 96 16.82 11.46 18.93
C SER A 96 16.67 10.43 17.82
N VAL A 97 16.07 10.83 16.70
CA VAL A 97 15.90 10.01 15.50
C VAL A 97 16.91 10.47 14.43
N SER A 98 17.55 9.50 13.77
CA SER A 98 18.44 9.81 12.65
C SER A 98 17.63 10.07 11.39
N MET A 99 17.77 11.28 10.87
CA MET A 99 17.19 11.70 9.59
C MET A 99 18.25 11.61 8.50
N ALA A 100 17.83 11.28 7.28
CA ALA A 100 18.68 11.40 6.11
C ALA A 100 17.94 12.01 4.92
N MET A 101 18.69 12.75 4.11
CA MET A 101 18.28 13.25 2.80
C MET A 101 18.95 12.41 1.73
N LEU A 102 18.14 11.85 0.83
CA LEU A 102 18.54 10.92 -0.21
C LEU A 102 18.21 11.48 -1.59
N GLU A 103 19.11 11.29 -2.56
CA GLU A 103 18.92 11.61 -3.97
C GLU A 103 18.87 10.32 -4.79
N GLY A 104 17.77 10.07 -5.52
CA GLY A 104 17.61 8.84 -6.29
C GLY A 104 18.47 8.78 -7.57
N ARG A 105 18.92 7.57 -7.94
CA ARG A 105 19.88 7.32 -9.03
C ARG A 105 19.52 6.16 -9.97
N GLY A 106 18.49 5.39 -9.64
CA GLY A 106 17.98 4.32 -10.50
C GLY A 106 17.30 3.22 -9.71
N HIS A 107 16.43 2.47 -10.37
CA HIS A 107 15.87 1.26 -9.76
C HIS A 107 16.94 0.16 -9.73
N ALA A 108 16.96 -0.64 -8.67
CA ALA A 108 17.85 -1.79 -8.60
C ALA A 108 17.24 -2.93 -7.78
N ARG A 109 17.80 -4.12 -7.98
CA ARG A 109 17.45 -5.33 -7.26
C ARG A 109 18.67 -5.95 -6.58
N TRP A 110 18.52 -6.35 -5.32
CA TRP A 110 19.49 -7.22 -4.65
C TRP A 110 19.14 -8.70 -4.89
N ASN A 111 20.13 -9.60 -4.86
CA ASN A 111 19.88 -11.05 -4.90
C ASN A 111 20.32 -11.79 -3.64
N THR A 112 21.30 -11.25 -2.92
CA THR A 112 21.76 -11.77 -1.63
C THR A 112 21.84 -10.66 -0.58
N LEU A 113 21.58 -11.04 0.67
CA LEU A 113 21.67 -10.17 1.83
C LEU A 113 22.68 -10.74 2.83
N HIS A 114 23.47 -9.85 3.41
CA HIS A 114 24.41 -10.12 4.49
C HIS A 114 24.13 -9.15 5.63
N VAL A 115 24.07 -9.66 6.86
CA VAL A 115 23.92 -8.82 8.06
C VAL A 115 25.28 -8.66 8.72
N VAL A 116 25.72 -7.41 8.89
CA VAL A 116 26.97 -7.06 9.57
C VAL A 116 26.67 -5.89 10.51
N ASP A 117 27.01 -6.02 11.80
CA ASP A 117 26.77 -4.99 12.82
C ASP A 117 25.34 -4.39 12.79
N SER A 118 24.32 -5.26 12.73
CA SER A 118 22.90 -4.88 12.64
C SER A 118 22.51 -4.07 11.39
N SER A 119 23.40 -3.98 10.40
CA SER A 119 23.15 -3.35 9.10
C SER A 119 23.05 -4.41 8.01
N ILE A 120 22.24 -4.15 7.00
CA ILE A 120 21.99 -5.08 5.89
C ILE A 120 22.80 -4.62 4.68
N PHE A 121 23.54 -5.54 4.06
CA PHE A 121 24.34 -5.27 2.88
C PHE A 121 24.05 -6.28 1.78
N SER A 122 24.33 -5.89 0.54
CA SER A 122 24.34 -6.80 -0.60
C SER A 122 25.58 -6.56 -1.44
N SER A 123 26.14 -7.65 -1.98
CA SER A 123 27.28 -7.60 -2.90
C SER A 123 26.88 -7.76 -4.38
N ASP A 124 25.58 -7.96 -4.65
CA ASP A 124 25.04 -8.32 -5.97
C ASP A 124 23.82 -7.46 -6.35
N ILE A 125 24.06 -6.15 -6.45
CA ILE A 125 23.05 -5.18 -6.89
C ILE A 125 22.98 -5.11 -8.41
N ASN A 126 21.80 -5.40 -8.97
CA ASN A 126 21.52 -5.30 -10.39
C ASN A 126 20.66 -4.06 -10.69
N LEU A 127 21.22 -3.10 -11.44
CA LEU A 127 20.44 -1.97 -11.94
C LEU A 127 19.35 -2.43 -12.90
N MET A 128 18.15 -1.90 -12.70
CA MET A 128 16.95 -2.29 -13.45
C MET A 128 16.52 -1.20 -14.41
N GLN A 129 16.47 -1.53 -15.70
CA GLN A 129 15.96 -0.65 -16.75
C GLN A 129 14.45 -0.81 -16.94
N LEU A 130 13.67 -0.59 -15.87
CA LEU A 130 12.22 -0.89 -15.84
C LEU A 130 11.44 -0.12 -16.92
N LYS A 131 11.74 1.18 -17.11
CA LYS A 131 11.09 2.02 -18.12
C LYS A 131 11.37 1.52 -19.54
N ALA A 132 12.61 1.14 -19.85
CA ALA A 132 12.99 0.62 -21.16
C ALA A 132 12.44 -0.80 -21.41
N LYS A 133 12.37 -1.64 -20.37
CA LYS A 133 11.87 -3.01 -20.45
C LYS A 133 10.36 -3.13 -20.27
N ARG A 134 9.62 -2.02 -20.27
CA ARG A 134 8.19 -1.99 -19.96
C ARG A 134 7.31 -2.85 -20.89
N LYS A 135 7.75 -3.10 -22.13
CA LYS A 135 7.06 -4.03 -23.05
C LYS A 135 7.15 -5.50 -22.61
N GLU A 136 8.27 -5.89 -22.01
CA GLU A 136 8.53 -7.26 -21.54
C GLU A 136 8.07 -7.44 -20.08
N TYR A 137 8.32 -6.42 -19.27
CA TYR A 137 8.07 -6.36 -17.83
C TYR A 137 7.31 -5.07 -17.50
N PRO A 138 6.00 -5.02 -17.76
CA PRO A 138 5.21 -3.84 -17.45
C PRO A 138 5.16 -3.61 -15.95
N ALA A 139 5.40 -2.38 -15.54
CA ALA A 139 5.35 -1.93 -14.16
C ALA A 139 4.91 -0.46 -14.08
N ILE A 140 4.45 -0.06 -12.90
CA ILE A 140 4.24 1.33 -12.49
C ILE A 140 5.17 1.59 -11.31
N SER A 141 6.00 2.62 -11.39
CA SER A 141 6.88 3.03 -10.31
C SER A 141 6.14 3.99 -9.37
N GLY A 142 6.25 3.70 -8.07
CA GLY A 142 5.84 4.60 -6.98
C GLY A 142 6.98 5.52 -6.54
N ALA A 143 8.16 5.45 -7.16
CA ALA A 143 9.29 6.24 -6.73
C ALA A 143 9.11 7.73 -7.08
N GLY A 144 9.31 8.61 -6.10
CA GLY A 144 9.14 10.06 -6.26
C GLY A 144 7.72 10.60 -6.04
N TRP A 145 6.74 9.75 -5.73
CA TRP A 145 5.38 10.16 -5.39
C TRP A 145 4.74 9.18 -4.40
N LEU A 146 3.66 9.57 -3.74
CA LEU A 146 2.92 8.70 -2.82
C LEU A 146 1.45 8.67 -3.24
N PRO A 147 0.86 7.50 -3.56
CA PRO A 147 -0.55 7.41 -3.87
C PRO A 147 -1.39 7.76 -2.63
N ALA A 148 -2.46 8.51 -2.86
CA ALA A 148 -3.38 8.96 -1.80
C ALA A 148 -4.79 8.38 -1.98
N GLY A 149 -5.18 8.03 -3.20
CA GLY A 149 -6.48 7.46 -3.51
C GLY A 149 -6.67 7.23 -5.00
N GLY A 150 -7.89 6.87 -5.36
CA GLY A 150 -8.27 6.65 -6.74
C GLY A 150 -9.77 6.76 -6.93
N PHE A 151 -10.20 6.66 -8.18
CA PHE A 151 -11.59 6.44 -8.53
C PHE A 151 -11.71 5.75 -9.89
N THR A 152 -12.79 4.99 -10.04
CA THR A 152 -13.16 4.26 -11.25
C THR A 152 -14.43 4.86 -11.83
N GLU A 153 -14.35 5.39 -13.05
CA GLU A 153 -15.50 5.89 -13.81
C GLU A 153 -15.97 4.80 -14.78
N PHE A 154 -17.18 4.28 -14.57
CA PHE A 154 -17.83 3.36 -15.50
C PHE A 154 -18.83 4.13 -16.38
N ARG A 155 -18.58 4.17 -17.68
CA ARG A 155 -19.53 4.72 -18.66
C ARG A 155 -20.19 3.60 -19.46
N ASP A 156 -19.39 2.67 -19.95
CA ASP A 156 -19.85 1.43 -20.57
C ASP A 156 -18.78 0.32 -20.50
N LYS A 157 -19.07 -0.85 -21.06
CA LYS A 157 -18.17 -2.02 -21.03
C LYS A 157 -16.80 -1.79 -21.71
N THR A 158 -16.72 -0.82 -22.61
CA THR A 158 -15.52 -0.44 -23.37
C THR A 158 -14.85 0.84 -22.87
N ASP A 159 -15.52 1.59 -22.01
CA ASP A 159 -14.99 2.79 -21.35
C ASP A 159 -15.12 2.69 -19.82
N ILE A 160 -14.08 2.13 -19.21
CA ILE A 160 -13.91 2.00 -17.77
C ILE A 160 -12.61 2.69 -17.40
N VAL A 161 -12.68 3.94 -16.97
CA VAL A 161 -11.50 4.73 -16.65
C VAL A 161 -11.13 4.53 -15.19
N VAL A 162 -9.88 4.16 -14.95
CA VAL A 162 -9.29 4.11 -13.61
C VAL A 162 -8.26 5.24 -13.47
N THR A 163 -8.40 6.03 -12.42
CA THR A 163 -7.48 7.10 -12.04
C THR A 163 -6.93 6.81 -10.64
N VAL A 164 -5.61 6.88 -10.49
CA VAL A 164 -4.93 6.86 -9.18
C VAL A 164 -4.20 8.18 -9.01
N TYR A 165 -4.48 8.90 -7.93
CA TYR A 165 -3.87 10.19 -7.64
C TYR A 165 -3.05 10.13 -6.35
N GLY A 166 -2.18 11.11 -6.18
CA GLY A 166 -1.26 11.17 -5.06
C GLY A 166 -0.45 12.45 -5.06
N THR A 167 0.62 12.47 -4.27
CA THR A 167 1.44 13.68 -4.08
C THR A 167 2.85 13.41 -4.56
N ASN A 168 3.39 14.31 -5.40
CA ASN A 168 4.80 14.31 -5.73
C ASN A 168 5.62 14.68 -4.47
N LEU A 169 6.59 13.83 -4.12
CA LEU A 169 7.30 13.94 -2.83
C LEU A 169 8.22 15.17 -2.74
N GLU A 170 8.68 15.69 -3.88
CA GLU A 170 9.60 16.83 -3.93
C GLU A 170 8.84 18.15 -4.02
N ALA A 171 7.90 18.25 -4.95
CA ALA A 171 7.17 19.48 -5.22
C ALA A 171 5.91 19.65 -4.33
N GLY A 172 5.46 18.60 -3.63
CA GLY A 172 4.25 18.62 -2.81
C GLY A 172 2.94 18.79 -3.61
N ARG A 173 3.00 18.75 -4.93
CA ARG A 173 1.84 18.92 -5.82
C ARG A 173 1.12 17.60 -6.06
N GLU A 174 -0.18 17.69 -6.33
CA GLU A 174 -0.96 16.54 -6.78
C GLU A 174 -0.49 16.05 -8.15
N VAL A 175 -0.43 14.73 -8.30
CA VAL A 175 -0.10 14.02 -9.54
C VAL A 175 -1.05 12.83 -9.69
N SER A 176 -1.23 12.33 -10.92
CA SER A 176 -2.07 11.17 -11.15
C SER A 176 -1.63 10.34 -12.35
N ILE A 177 -2.02 9.06 -12.32
CA ILE A 177 -1.93 8.13 -13.43
C ILE A 177 -3.33 7.69 -13.83
N ARG A 178 -3.58 7.55 -15.13
CA ARG A 178 -4.90 7.23 -15.67
C ARG A 178 -4.79 6.19 -16.77
N ALA A 179 -5.73 5.26 -16.81
CA ALA A 179 -5.89 4.31 -17.90
C ALA A 179 -7.36 3.93 -18.11
N ASN A 180 -7.76 3.71 -19.36
CA ASN A 180 -9.03 3.06 -19.68
C ASN A 180 -8.81 1.53 -19.69
N LEU A 181 -9.51 0.78 -18.84
CA LEU A 181 -9.49 -0.68 -18.71
C LEU A 181 -10.68 -1.38 -19.37
N GLY A 182 -11.55 -0.63 -20.02
CA GLY A 182 -12.68 -1.16 -20.78
C GLY A 182 -12.26 -2.21 -21.82
N GLY A 183 -13.14 -3.18 -22.00
CA GLY A 183 -12.92 -4.37 -22.83
C GLY A 183 -11.91 -5.39 -22.27
N LEU A 184 -11.24 -5.11 -21.14
CA LEU A 184 -10.34 -6.08 -20.49
C LEU A 184 -10.92 -6.71 -19.23
N VAL A 185 -11.72 -5.94 -18.49
CA VAL A 185 -12.20 -6.30 -17.15
C VAL A 185 -13.61 -5.75 -16.93
N THR A 186 -14.31 -6.27 -15.91
CA THR A 186 -15.59 -5.70 -15.46
C THR A 186 -15.37 -4.45 -14.60
N GLU A 187 -16.45 -3.74 -14.28
CA GLU A 187 -16.42 -2.58 -13.38
C GLU A 187 -15.83 -2.95 -12.00
N GLU A 188 -16.30 -4.04 -11.41
CA GLU A 188 -15.88 -4.48 -10.08
C GLU A 188 -14.41 -4.90 -10.06
N GLN A 189 -13.95 -5.52 -11.16
CA GLN A 189 -12.54 -5.86 -11.34
C GLN A 189 -11.69 -4.59 -11.51
N ALA A 190 -12.16 -3.58 -12.25
CA ALA A 190 -11.46 -2.32 -12.43
C ALA A 190 -11.29 -1.57 -11.10
N HIS A 191 -12.34 -1.52 -10.28
CA HIS A 191 -12.30 -0.92 -8.94
C HIS A 191 -11.35 -1.69 -8.00
N THR A 192 -11.37 -3.03 -8.06
CA THR A 192 -10.41 -3.86 -7.31
C THR A 192 -8.96 -3.64 -7.78
N ILE A 193 -8.74 -3.45 -9.08
CA ILE A 193 -7.43 -3.13 -9.66
C ILE A 193 -6.94 -1.76 -9.18
N GLU A 194 -7.80 -0.74 -9.13
CA GLU A 194 -7.48 0.59 -8.63
C GLU A 194 -6.88 0.50 -7.21
N HIS A 195 -7.61 -0.15 -6.30
CA HIS A 195 -7.17 -0.39 -4.93
C HIS A 195 -5.88 -1.22 -4.90
N GLY A 196 -5.81 -2.29 -5.70
CA GLY A 196 -4.61 -3.11 -5.81
C GLY A 196 -3.36 -2.33 -6.28
N ILE A 197 -3.52 -1.36 -7.18
CA ILE A 197 -2.42 -0.48 -7.61
C ILE A 197 -2.00 0.44 -6.46
N ILE A 198 -2.94 1.09 -5.79
CA ILE A 198 -2.65 1.99 -4.65
C ILE A 198 -1.87 1.23 -3.59
N ARG A 199 -2.38 0.06 -3.17
CA ARG A 199 -1.73 -0.83 -2.21
C ARG A 199 -0.33 -1.25 -2.66
N ALA A 200 -0.20 -1.70 -3.91
CA ALA A 200 1.10 -2.17 -4.41
C ALA A 200 2.15 -1.06 -4.43
N LEU A 201 1.75 0.17 -4.76
CA LEU A 201 2.63 1.34 -4.76
C LEU A 201 2.98 1.78 -3.33
N SER A 202 2.02 1.83 -2.41
CA SER A 202 2.26 2.18 -1.00
C SER A 202 3.13 1.16 -0.26
N THR A 203 2.99 -0.13 -0.59
CA THR A 203 3.67 -1.21 0.12
C THR A 203 5.04 -1.54 -0.50
N TYR A 204 5.13 -1.60 -1.83
CA TYR A 204 6.34 -2.05 -2.52
C TYR A 204 7.08 -0.94 -3.28
N GLY A 205 6.52 0.28 -3.35
CA GLY A 205 7.04 1.34 -4.22
C GLY A 205 7.02 0.98 -5.71
N LEU A 206 6.39 -0.15 -6.07
CA LEU A 206 6.41 -0.72 -7.42
C LEU A 206 5.21 -1.64 -7.64
N CYS A 207 4.37 -1.29 -8.61
CA CYS A 207 3.28 -2.14 -9.07
C CYS A 207 3.73 -2.96 -10.28
N THR A 208 3.79 -4.28 -10.09
CA THR A 208 4.11 -5.30 -11.10
C THR A 208 2.93 -6.27 -11.20
N PRO A 209 2.84 -7.14 -12.22
CA PRO A 209 1.77 -8.14 -12.27
C PRO A 209 1.68 -9.02 -11.02
N ARG A 210 2.83 -9.29 -10.37
CA ARG A 210 2.86 -10.10 -9.15
C ARG A 210 2.38 -9.32 -7.94
N THR A 211 2.87 -8.10 -7.73
CA THR A 211 2.46 -7.28 -6.58
C THR A 211 1.01 -6.84 -6.70
N LEU A 212 0.54 -6.50 -7.91
CA LEU A 212 -0.88 -6.22 -8.16
C LEU A 212 -1.77 -7.41 -7.85
N LEU A 213 -1.39 -8.62 -8.28
CA LEU A 213 -2.15 -9.83 -7.98
C LEU A 213 -2.26 -10.09 -6.47
N THR A 214 -1.14 -9.94 -5.74
CA THR A 214 -1.11 -10.10 -4.28
C THR A 214 -2.01 -9.07 -3.61
N GLU A 215 -1.90 -7.80 -3.98
CA GLU A 215 -2.64 -6.73 -3.30
C GLU A 215 -4.13 -6.69 -3.65
N MET A 216 -4.52 -7.11 -4.87
CA MET A 216 -5.93 -7.35 -5.18
C MET A 216 -6.53 -8.46 -4.29
N ALA A 217 -5.78 -9.55 -4.07
CA ALA A 217 -6.24 -10.64 -3.21
C ALA A 217 -6.41 -10.15 -1.76
N LYS A 218 -5.40 -9.47 -1.20
CA LYS A 218 -5.46 -8.90 0.15
C LYS A 218 -6.64 -7.92 0.31
N GLU A 219 -6.84 -7.03 -0.67
CA GLU A 219 -7.97 -6.09 -0.65
C GLU A 219 -9.30 -6.84 -0.54
N THR A 220 -9.53 -7.82 -1.41
CA THR A 220 -10.78 -8.56 -1.38
C THR A 220 -10.94 -9.42 -0.12
N ASP A 221 -9.86 -9.96 0.43
CA ASP A 221 -9.90 -10.76 1.67
C ASP A 221 -10.22 -9.89 2.88
N GLU A 222 -9.64 -8.69 2.99
CA GLU A 222 -9.96 -7.71 4.03
C GLU A 222 -11.41 -7.23 3.90
N LEU A 223 -11.88 -6.93 2.67
CA LEU A 223 -13.26 -6.53 2.44
C LEU A 223 -14.25 -7.64 2.79
N LYS A 224 -13.97 -8.90 2.44
CA LYS A 224 -14.79 -10.05 2.84
C LYS A 224 -14.87 -10.19 4.36
N GLN A 225 -13.76 -10.01 5.07
CA GLN A 225 -13.74 -10.00 6.54
C GLN A 225 -14.57 -8.85 7.10
N SER A 226 -14.47 -7.65 6.49
CA SER A 226 -15.25 -6.48 6.89
C SER A 226 -16.77 -6.69 6.73
N VAL A 227 -17.20 -7.35 5.64
CA VAL A 227 -18.60 -7.74 5.42
C VAL A 227 -19.04 -8.77 6.46
N GLU A 228 -18.23 -9.81 6.67
CA GLU A 228 -18.55 -10.88 7.60
C GLU A 228 -18.70 -10.37 9.03
N TRP A 229 -17.75 -9.56 9.51
CA TRP A 229 -17.82 -8.98 10.84
C TRP A 229 -18.95 -7.96 10.96
N GLY A 230 -19.13 -7.11 9.96
CA GLY A 230 -20.22 -6.13 9.93
C GLY A 230 -21.59 -6.80 10.01
N MET A 231 -21.81 -7.90 9.28
CA MET A 231 -23.06 -8.65 9.31
C MET A 231 -23.23 -9.47 10.59
N ARG A 232 -22.20 -10.20 11.01
CA ARG A 232 -22.26 -11.11 12.15
C ARG A 232 -22.48 -10.39 13.48
N PHE A 233 -21.87 -9.21 13.65
CA PHE A 233 -21.90 -8.46 14.90
C PHE A 233 -22.76 -7.19 14.83
N ALA A 234 -23.48 -6.99 13.71
CA ALA A 234 -24.24 -5.77 13.42
C ALA A 234 -23.38 -4.50 13.59
N MET A 235 -22.22 -4.45 12.93
CA MET A 235 -21.26 -3.34 12.99
C MET A 235 -21.14 -2.66 11.61
N PRO A 236 -22.09 -1.79 11.21
CA PRO A 236 -22.02 -1.07 9.94
C PRO A 236 -20.74 -0.23 9.79
N GLU A 237 -20.15 0.26 10.88
CA GLU A 237 -18.97 1.10 10.87
C GLU A 237 -17.67 0.38 10.41
N VAL A 238 -17.63 -0.95 10.46
CA VAL A 238 -16.46 -1.73 10.00
C VAL A 238 -16.55 -2.10 8.52
N ILE A 239 -17.73 -1.98 7.91
CA ILE A 239 -17.99 -2.39 6.52
C ILE A 239 -17.15 -1.55 5.57
N GLY A 240 -16.39 -2.25 4.71
CA GLY A 240 -15.56 -1.63 3.68
C GLY A 240 -14.31 -0.94 4.20
N ARG A 241 -13.90 -1.24 5.44
CA ARG A 241 -12.60 -0.85 5.97
C ARG A 241 -11.54 -1.90 5.63
N THR A 242 -10.44 -1.42 5.09
CA THR A 242 -9.22 -2.17 4.81
C THR A 242 -8.04 -1.53 5.53
N SER A 243 -6.88 -2.18 5.54
CA SER A 243 -5.64 -1.64 6.11
C SER A 243 -5.20 -0.33 5.43
N THR A 244 -5.65 -0.09 4.20
CA THR A 244 -5.41 1.16 3.46
C THR A 244 -6.47 2.24 3.66
N GLY A 245 -7.54 1.98 4.41
CA GLY A 245 -8.56 2.98 4.74
C GLY A 245 -9.99 2.51 4.46
N ALA A 246 -10.92 3.45 4.44
CA ALA A 246 -12.31 3.16 4.13
C ALA A 246 -12.56 3.29 2.62
N CYS A 247 -13.08 2.24 2.00
CA CYS A 247 -13.53 2.28 0.62
C CYS A 247 -14.85 3.06 0.52
N GLY A 248 -14.90 4.11 -0.30
CA GLY A 248 -16.09 4.92 -0.59
C GLY A 248 -17.12 4.22 -1.48
N ASN A 249 -17.27 2.90 -1.37
CA ASN A 249 -18.22 2.11 -2.15
C ASN A 249 -19.68 2.29 -1.66
N PRO A 250 -20.68 1.88 -2.46
CA PRO A 250 -22.08 2.06 -2.10
C PRO A 250 -22.46 1.48 -0.72
N MET A 251 -21.95 0.29 -0.39
CA MET A 251 -22.28 -0.37 0.88
C MET A 251 -21.68 0.36 2.09
N SER A 252 -20.42 0.79 2.03
CA SER A 252 -19.79 1.58 3.10
C SER A 252 -20.51 2.90 3.31
N ASN A 253 -20.84 3.61 2.22
CA ASN A 253 -21.50 4.91 2.28
C ASN A 253 -22.91 4.80 2.86
N LEU A 254 -23.69 3.81 2.43
CA LEU A 254 -25.03 3.55 2.99
C LEU A 254 -24.96 3.10 4.44
N ALA A 255 -23.98 2.25 4.81
CA ALA A 255 -23.79 1.81 6.18
C ALA A 255 -23.53 3.01 7.12
N GLN A 256 -22.66 3.95 6.71
CA GLN A 256 -22.41 5.18 7.47
C GLN A 256 -23.65 6.07 7.52
N PHE A 257 -24.32 6.29 6.38
CA PHE A 257 -25.52 7.11 6.31
C PHE A 257 -26.63 6.61 7.25
N TYR A 258 -26.98 5.32 7.18
CA TYR A 258 -28.02 4.75 8.03
C TYR A 258 -27.63 4.74 9.51
N LEU A 259 -26.38 4.40 9.84
CA LEU A 259 -25.91 4.44 11.22
C LEU A 259 -26.04 5.84 11.81
N THR A 260 -25.56 6.86 11.09
CA THR A 260 -25.61 8.25 11.56
C THR A 260 -27.04 8.75 11.71
N LYS A 261 -27.90 8.50 10.71
CA LYS A 261 -29.30 8.92 10.75
C LYS A 261 -30.03 8.32 11.94
N GLU A 262 -29.98 6.99 12.08
CA GLU A 262 -30.67 6.28 13.17
C GLU A 262 -30.12 6.66 14.55
N LEU A 263 -28.82 6.92 14.66
CA LEU A 263 -28.21 7.36 15.92
C LEU A 263 -28.75 8.74 16.33
N ILE A 264 -28.79 9.69 15.40
CA ILE A 264 -29.31 11.04 15.64
C ILE A 264 -30.79 10.99 16.03
N ASP A 265 -31.60 10.22 15.31
CA ASP A 265 -33.04 10.07 15.58
C ASP A 265 -33.29 9.46 16.97
N ASN A 266 -32.51 8.45 17.35
CA ASN A 266 -32.62 7.81 18.67
C ASN A 266 -32.22 8.75 19.82
N VAL A 267 -31.16 9.53 19.64
CA VAL A 267 -30.72 10.54 20.63
C VAL A 267 -31.75 11.65 20.74
N ALA A 268 -32.31 12.13 19.62
CA ALA A 268 -33.36 13.13 19.60
C ALA A 268 -34.65 12.64 20.28
N ALA A 269 -34.92 11.33 20.23
CA ALA A 269 -36.03 10.67 20.94
C ALA A 269 -35.77 10.46 22.44
N GLY A 270 -34.64 10.93 22.99
CA GLY A 270 -34.32 10.89 24.42
C GLY A 270 -33.75 9.56 24.91
N LYS A 271 -33.32 8.67 24.00
CA LYS A 271 -32.62 7.42 24.39
C LYS A 271 -31.21 7.71 24.89
N SER A 272 -30.68 6.83 25.73
CA SER A 272 -29.27 6.89 26.14
C SER A 272 -28.35 6.66 24.93
N VAL A 273 -27.12 7.17 24.97
CA VAL A 273 -26.15 7.00 23.86
C VAL A 273 -25.89 5.51 23.58
N ALA A 274 -25.74 4.69 24.62
CA ALA A 274 -25.49 3.26 24.46
C ALA A 274 -26.67 2.54 23.78
N GLN A 275 -27.91 2.85 24.21
CA GLN A 275 -29.11 2.29 23.59
C GLN A 275 -29.28 2.79 22.14
N SER A 276 -29.03 4.08 21.91
CA SER A 276 -29.14 4.70 20.59
C SER A 276 -28.18 4.07 19.60
N LEU A 277 -26.94 3.81 20.00
CA LEU A 277 -25.95 3.15 19.15
C LEU A 277 -26.32 1.69 18.87
N HIS A 278 -26.76 0.95 19.88
CA HIS A 278 -27.20 -0.43 19.72
C HIS A 278 -28.37 -0.55 18.73
N ASP A 279 -29.39 0.30 18.89
CA ASP A 279 -30.57 0.29 18.03
C ASP A 279 -30.22 0.76 16.61
N ALA A 280 -29.44 1.84 16.48
CA ALA A 280 -28.99 2.36 15.19
C ALA A 280 -28.20 1.33 14.38
N ARG A 281 -27.29 0.59 15.03
CA ARG A 281 -26.54 -0.49 14.39
C ARG A 281 -27.45 -1.57 13.79
N ARG A 282 -28.46 -2.01 14.54
CA ARG A 282 -29.41 -3.04 14.08
C ARG A 282 -30.29 -2.53 12.94
N SER A 283 -30.85 -1.33 13.08
CA SER A 283 -31.67 -0.68 12.04
C SER A 283 -30.87 -0.48 10.76
N ALA A 284 -29.66 0.06 10.86
CA ALA A 284 -28.79 0.33 9.73
C ALA A 284 -28.45 -0.95 8.95
N MET A 285 -28.11 -2.03 9.64
CA MET A 285 -27.83 -3.32 8.99
C MET A 285 -29.05 -3.94 8.32
N SER A 286 -30.25 -3.76 8.91
CA SER A 286 -31.49 -4.22 8.30
C SER A 286 -31.84 -3.44 7.04
N GLN A 287 -31.69 -2.10 7.06
CA GLN A 287 -31.92 -1.25 5.88
C GLN A 287 -30.88 -1.54 4.79
N LEU A 288 -29.61 -1.64 5.17
CA LEU A 288 -28.50 -1.92 4.24
C LEU A 288 -28.70 -3.24 3.47
N THR A 289 -29.10 -4.31 4.15
CA THR A 289 -29.32 -5.61 3.50
C THR A 289 -30.53 -5.59 2.56
N ALA A 290 -31.61 -4.89 2.94
CA ALA A 290 -32.80 -4.72 2.11
C ALA A 290 -32.49 -3.92 0.83
N ASP A 291 -31.87 -2.74 0.95
CA ASP A 291 -31.67 -1.83 -0.18
C ASP A 291 -30.65 -2.34 -1.20
N LEU A 292 -29.60 -3.01 -0.73
CA LEU A 292 -28.60 -3.62 -1.61
C LEU A 292 -29.02 -5.00 -2.10
N GLY A 293 -30.13 -5.55 -1.58
CA GLY A 293 -30.60 -6.90 -1.86
C GLY A 293 -29.55 -7.96 -1.53
N ILE A 294 -28.79 -7.77 -0.44
CA ILE A 294 -27.74 -8.69 0.00
C ILE A 294 -28.37 -9.73 0.94
N THR A 295 -28.09 -11.00 0.67
CA THR A 295 -28.55 -12.09 1.54
C THR A 295 -27.86 -12.05 2.91
N THR A 296 -28.56 -12.49 3.95
CA THR A 296 -27.99 -12.72 5.29
C THR A 296 -27.48 -14.14 5.49
N THR A 297 -27.72 -15.04 4.52
CA THR A 297 -27.31 -16.44 4.58
C THR A 297 -25.79 -16.58 4.66
N GLU A 298 -25.33 -17.28 5.69
CA GLU A 298 -23.92 -17.61 5.89
C GLU A 298 -23.34 -18.38 4.68
N GLY A 299 -22.08 -18.11 4.34
CA GLY A 299 -21.42 -18.67 3.16
C GLY A 299 -21.72 -17.93 1.85
N ILE A 300 -22.85 -17.23 1.72
CA ILE A 300 -23.22 -16.49 0.49
C ILE A 300 -23.15 -14.97 0.69
N ARG A 301 -23.50 -14.49 1.89
CA ARG A 301 -23.57 -13.06 2.23
C ARG A 301 -22.28 -12.28 1.93
N VAL A 302 -21.14 -12.93 2.14
CA VAL A 302 -19.80 -12.33 1.95
C VAL A 302 -19.56 -12.01 0.48
N LEU A 303 -19.80 -12.97 -0.42
CA LEU A 303 -19.61 -12.76 -1.86
C LEU A 303 -20.66 -11.79 -2.43
N ALA A 304 -21.91 -11.89 -1.96
CA ALA A 304 -22.95 -10.94 -2.34
C ALA A 304 -22.62 -9.51 -1.88
N GLY A 305 -22.14 -9.35 -0.65
CA GLY A 305 -21.70 -8.06 -0.10
C GLY A 305 -20.50 -7.49 -0.84
N LEU A 306 -19.49 -8.31 -1.15
CA LEU A 306 -18.33 -7.89 -1.92
C LEU A 306 -18.73 -7.40 -3.32
N LYS A 307 -19.48 -8.22 -4.06
CA LYS A 307 -19.77 -7.95 -5.48
C LYS A 307 -20.87 -6.91 -5.67
N ARG A 308 -22.01 -7.05 -5.00
CA ARG A 308 -23.16 -6.14 -5.16
C ARG A 308 -23.06 -4.92 -4.26
N GLY A 309 -22.61 -5.10 -3.03
CA GLY A 309 -22.50 -4.01 -2.06
C GLY A 309 -21.27 -3.14 -2.34
N MET A 310 -20.09 -3.75 -2.39
CA MET A 310 -18.82 -3.03 -2.45
C MET A 310 -18.30 -2.80 -3.87
N ARG A 311 -18.91 -3.42 -4.88
CA ARG A 311 -18.43 -3.40 -6.27
C ARG A 311 -16.98 -3.85 -6.39
N HIS A 312 -16.65 -4.96 -5.76
CA HIS A 312 -15.33 -5.61 -5.83
C HIS A 312 -15.44 -7.03 -6.39
N ASP A 313 -14.35 -7.53 -6.97
CA ASP A 313 -14.30 -8.86 -7.59
C ASP A 313 -13.04 -9.62 -7.15
N ASP A 314 -13.25 -10.79 -6.54
CA ASP A 314 -12.21 -11.68 -6.04
C ASP A 314 -11.75 -12.72 -7.07
N THR A 315 -12.22 -12.64 -8.32
CA THR A 315 -11.80 -13.55 -9.38
C THR A 315 -10.34 -13.30 -9.71
N ARG A 316 -9.53 -14.34 -9.54
CA ARG A 316 -8.11 -14.31 -9.85
C ARG A 316 -7.87 -14.04 -11.35
N LEU A 317 -7.31 -12.87 -11.66
CA LEU A 317 -6.90 -12.53 -13.03
C LEU A 317 -5.64 -13.28 -13.46
N LYS A 318 -5.57 -13.61 -14.76
CA LYS A 318 -4.37 -14.19 -15.37
C LYS A 318 -3.24 -13.16 -15.41
N VAL A 319 -2.00 -13.62 -15.24
CA VAL A 319 -0.80 -12.75 -15.29
C VAL A 319 -0.72 -11.95 -16.60
N ASP A 320 -1.10 -12.55 -17.74
CA ASP A 320 -1.10 -11.85 -19.02
C ASP A 320 -2.15 -10.75 -19.11
N THR A 321 -3.29 -10.92 -18.44
CA THR A 321 -4.30 -9.86 -18.31
C THR A 321 -3.75 -8.71 -17.48
N LEU A 322 -3.10 -9.00 -16.34
CA LEU A 322 -2.46 -7.99 -15.49
C LEU A 322 -1.34 -7.23 -16.22
N LYS A 323 -0.53 -7.94 -17.03
CA LYS A 323 0.47 -7.31 -17.90
C LYS A 323 -0.17 -6.30 -18.85
N LYS A 324 -1.29 -6.67 -19.50
CA LYS A 324 -2.04 -5.78 -20.40
C LYS A 324 -2.60 -4.57 -19.65
N ILE A 325 -3.18 -4.78 -18.48
CA ILE A 325 -3.71 -3.71 -17.61
C ILE A 325 -2.61 -2.71 -17.25
N ILE A 326 -1.50 -3.17 -16.67
CA ILE A 326 -0.38 -2.31 -16.24
C ILE A 326 0.24 -1.59 -17.44
N SER A 327 0.26 -2.22 -18.62
CA SER A 327 0.77 -1.59 -19.85
C SER A 327 -0.07 -0.38 -20.30
N ARG A 328 -1.34 -0.26 -19.87
CA ARG A 328 -2.20 0.88 -20.23
C ARG A 328 -1.93 2.13 -19.37
N PHE A 329 -1.50 1.98 -18.13
CA PHE A 329 -1.11 3.11 -17.28
C PHE A 329 0.22 3.71 -17.74
N PRO A 330 0.53 4.99 -17.49
CA PRO A 330 1.91 5.47 -17.62
C PRO A 330 2.85 4.77 -16.60
N PHE A 331 4.15 4.82 -16.84
CA PHE A 331 5.14 4.20 -15.92
C PHE A 331 5.20 4.91 -14.57
N GLU A 332 5.05 6.23 -14.59
CA GLU A 332 5.04 7.15 -13.46
C GLU A 332 4.14 8.34 -13.87
N PRO A 333 3.62 9.15 -12.93
CA PRO A 333 2.77 10.31 -13.22
C PRO A 333 3.38 11.36 -14.14
#